data_AF-A0A7K2LR10-F1
#
_entry.id   AF-A0A7K2LR10-F1
#
_cell.length_a   1.000
_cell.length_b   1.000
_cell.length_c   1.000
_cell.angle_alpha   90.00
_cell.angle_beta   90.00
_cell.angle_gamma   90.00
#
_symmetry.space_group_name_H-M   'P 1'
#
loop_
_entity.id
_entity.type
_entity.pdbx_description
1 polymer ?
#
loop_
_entity_poly.entity_id
_entity_poly.type
_entity_poly.pdbx_seq_one_letter_code
_entity_poly.pdbx_strand_id
1 'polypeptide(L)'
;MRDQVPPTGPAERRLSTKETAELLGVKPETVYAYVSRGQLGSRREPGGRGSTFDAAEVEALARRNRRESSAPAGSGAELSVRTRLTLIEGDRYYFRGVDATELAARHSFEEVAEWLWTGRLRPGAAFTAPEESVAVARRAVEALPEHASPTDRLRVAVIAAAAADPLRFDLSEDAVLGTARVLI
;
A
#
# COMPACT_ATOMS: atom_id res chain seq x y z
N MET A 1 56.30 -15.93 -33.37
CA MET A 1 54.94 -16.44 -33.16
C MET A 1 54.48 -15.94 -31.81
N ARG A 2 53.56 -14.96 -31.79
CA ARG A 2 53.06 -14.30 -30.58
C ARG A 2 51.74 -14.99 -30.22
N ASP A 3 51.68 -15.65 -29.07
CA ASP A 3 50.41 -16.14 -28.52
C ASP A 3 49.78 -15.09 -27.61
N GLN A 4 48.49 -14.89 -27.86
CA GLN A 4 47.65 -13.79 -27.40
C GLN A 4 47.11 -14.04 -25.99
N VAL A 5 47.11 -12.98 -25.18
CA VAL A 5 46.35 -12.85 -23.94
C VAL A 5 44.86 -12.69 -24.30
N PRO A 6 43.91 -13.40 -23.65
CA PRO A 6 42.49 -13.25 -23.95
C PRO A 6 41.95 -11.88 -23.48
N PRO A 7 40.97 -11.31 -24.20
CA PRO A 7 40.44 -9.98 -23.89
C PRO A 7 39.66 -9.98 -22.58
N THR A 8 40.06 -9.10 -21.66
CA THR A 8 39.33 -8.79 -20.42
C THR A 8 37.98 -8.20 -20.79
N GLY A 9 36.89 -8.71 -20.19
CA GLY A 9 35.52 -8.19 -20.39
C GLY A 9 35.42 -6.69 -20.09
N PRO A 10 34.30 -6.04 -20.48
CA PRO A 10 34.14 -4.60 -20.34
C PRO A 10 34.46 -4.21 -18.90
N ALA A 11 35.47 -3.36 -18.73
CA ALA A 11 36.00 -2.99 -17.41
C ALA A 11 34.84 -2.63 -16.47
N GLU A 12 34.64 -3.44 -15.43
CA GLU A 12 33.69 -3.18 -14.36
C GLU A 12 34.04 -1.81 -13.78
N ARG A 13 33.32 -0.75 -14.21
CA ARG A 13 33.59 0.59 -13.72
C ARG A 13 33.21 0.60 -12.24
N ARG A 14 34.23 0.71 -11.39
CA ARG A 14 34.09 0.75 -9.94
C ARG A 14 34.04 2.20 -9.48
N LEU A 15 33.14 2.50 -8.54
CA LEU A 15 32.98 3.81 -7.94
C LEU A 15 33.50 3.80 -6.52
N SER A 16 34.13 4.89 -6.09
CA SER A 16 34.46 5.12 -4.69
C SER A 16 33.20 5.38 -3.85
N THR A 17 33.32 5.29 -2.52
CA THR A 17 32.23 5.68 -1.60
C THR A 17 31.74 7.10 -1.85
N LYS A 18 32.65 8.04 -2.15
CA LYS A 18 32.30 9.44 -2.38
C LYS A 18 31.48 9.60 -3.67
N GLU A 19 31.93 9.02 -4.77
CA GLU A 19 31.19 9.06 -6.05
C GLU A 19 29.84 8.36 -5.95
N THR A 20 29.77 7.25 -5.20
CA THR A 20 28.53 6.53 -4.95
C THR A 20 27.54 7.38 -4.15
N ALA A 21 28.02 8.06 -3.10
CA ALA A 21 27.22 8.96 -2.29
C ALA A 21 26.67 10.14 -3.12
N GLU A 22 27.52 10.73 -3.97
CA GLU A 22 27.13 11.82 -4.87
C GLU A 22 26.08 11.38 -5.90
N LEU A 23 26.25 10.21 -6.52
CA LEU A 23 25.28 9.68 -7.50
C LEU A 23 23.94 9.30 -6.89
N LEU A 24 23.94 8.82 -5.64
CA LEU A 24 22.72 8.47 -4.92
C LEU A 24 22.08 9.69 -4.22
N GLY A 25 22.78 10.82 -4.11
CA GLY A 25 22.33 12.00 -3.39
C GLY A 25 22.23 11.79 -1.87
N VAL A 26 23.08 10.93 -1.30
CA VAL A 26 23.07 10.56 0.12
C VAL A 26 24.44 10.82 0.78
N LYS A 27 24.52 10.66 2.10
CA LYS A 27 25.80 10.74 2.82
C LYS A 27 26.59 9.43 2.71
N PRO A 28 27.93 9.44 2.81
CA PRO A 28 28.75 8.22 2.79
C PRO A 28 28.32 7.15 3.80
N GLU A 29 27.83 7.53 4.98
CA GLU A 29 27.31 6.61 6.00
C GLU A 29 26.11 5.81 5.48
N THR A 30 25.24 6.44 4.68
CA THR A 30 24.08 5.80 4.06
C THR A 30 24.50 4.79 2.98
N VAL A 31 25.61 5.03 2.29
CA VAL A 31 26.18 4.05 1.34
C VAL A 31 26.57 2.78 2.08
N TYR A 32 27.23 2.88 3.24
CA TYR A 32 27.53 1.70 4.06
C TYR A 32 26.29 1.04 4.66
N ALA A 33 25.24 1.80 4.95
CA ALA A 33 23.96 1.21 5.35
C ALA A 33 23.34 0.36 4.25
N TYR A 34 23.40 0.78 2.97
CA TYR A 34 22.96 -0.04 1.84
C TYR A 34 23.76 -1.34 1.72
N VAL A 35 25.07 -1.30 1.96
CA VAL A 35 25.91 -2.51 2.00
C VAL A 35 25.50 -3.43 3.14
N SER A 36 25.34 -2.90 4.35
CA SER A 36 24.95 -3.69 5.53
C SER A 36 23.58 -4.35 5.38
N ARG A 37 22.68 -3.76 4.57
CA ARG A 37 21.36 -4.30 4.24
C ARG A 37 21.37 -5.22 3.01
N GLY A 38 22.54 -5.47 2.40
CA GLY A 38 22.69 -6.30 1.21
C GLY A 38 22.11 -5.69 -0.07
N GLN A 39 21.89 -4.37 -0.09
CA GLN A 39 21.33 -3.63 -1.23
C GLN A 39 22.41 -3.13 -2.20
N LEU A 40 23.69 -3.18 -1.78
CA LEU A 40 24.84 -2.80 -2.58
C LEU A 40 26.04 -3.70 -2.25
N GLY A 41 26.69 -4.27 -3.26
CA GLY A 41 27.92 -5.03 -3.14
C GLY A 41 29.15 -4.13 -2.95
N SER A 42 29.90 -4.36 -1.88
CA SER A 42 31.19 -3.70 -1.64
C SER A 42 32.35 -4.62 -1.95
N ARG A 43 33.42 -4.09 -2.56
CA ARG A 43 34.75 -4.73 -2.58
C ARG A 43 35.79 -3.76 -2.06
N ARG A 44 36.77 -4.27 -1.33
CA ARG A 44 37.93 -3.48 -0.92
C ARG A 44 38.92 -3.37 -2.06
N GLU A 45 39.42 -2.18 -2.31
CA GLU A 45 40.49 -1.96 -3.27
C GLU A 45 41.82 -2.48 -2.70
N PRO A 46 42.63 -3.24 -3.47
CA PRO A 46 43.95 -3.64 -3.02
C PRO A 46 44.84 -2.41 -2.81
N GLY A 47 45.19 -2.12 -1.55
CA GLY A 47 46.09 -1.02 -1.18
C GLY A 47 45.42 0.34 -0.91
N GLY A 48 44.10 0.46 -1.09
CA GLY A 48 43.33 1.67 -0.82
C GLY A 48 42.63 1.67 0.55
N ARG A 49 42.38 2.86 1.13
CA ARG A 49 41.64 3.02 2.40
C ARG A 49 40.10 3.01 2.24
N GLY A 50 39.56 2.48 1.14
CA GLY A 50 38.15 2.62 0.79
C GLY A 50 37.49 1.38 0.20
N SER A 51 36.17 1.29 0.38
CA SER A 51 35.32 0.36 -0.37
C SER A 51 35.00 0.94 -1.74
N THR A 52 34.94 0.07 -2.75
CA THR A 52 34.45 0.40 -4.08
C THR A 52 33.13 -0.31 -4.35
N PHE A 53 32.37 0.18 -5.33
CA PHE A 53 31.01 -0.25 -5.66
C PHE A 53 30.87 -0.44 -7.17
N ASP A 54 30.00 -1.35 -7.58
CA ASP A 54 29.72 -1.57 -9.00
C ASP A 54 28.82 -0.43 -9.53
N ALA A 55 29.25 0.25 -10.61
CA ALA A 55 28.49 1.37 -11.16
C ALA A 55 27.07 0.97 -11.61
N ALA A 56 26.88 -0.23 -12.17
CA ALA A 56 25.58 -0.68 -12.64
C ALA A 56 24.62 -0.96 -11.47
N GLU A 57 25.14 -1.48 -10.36
CA GLU A 57 24.37 -1.71 -9.14
C GLU A 57 23.95 -0.37 -8.47
N VAL A 58 24.87 0.60 -8.41
CA VAL A 58 24.60 1.96 -7.92
C VAL A 58 23.53 2.64 -8.78
N GLU A 59 23.61 2.56 -10.10
CA GLU A 59 22.60 3.12 -11.00
C GLU A 59 21.24 2.43 -10.85
N ALA A 60 21.21 1.11 -10.71
CA ALA A 60 19.99 0.36 -10.49
C ALA A 60 19.32 0.76 -9.16
N LEU A 61 20.12 0.98 -8.11
CA LEU A 61 19.66 1.49 -6.82
C LEU A 61 19.10 2.91 -6.95
N ALA A 62 19.81 3.81 -7.64
CA ALA A 62 19.36 5.19 -7.90
C ALA A 62 18.03 5.25 -8.66
N ARG A 63 17.81 4.34 -9.63
CA ARG A 63 16.54 4.23 -10.37
C ARG A 63 15.40 3.73 -9.47
N ARG A 64 15.67 2.78 -8.56
CA ARG A 64 14.68 2.29 -7.58
C ARG A 64 14.27 3.39 -6.62
N ASN A 65 15.24 4.06 -6.00
CA ASN A 65 14.98 5.13 -5.04
C ASN A 65 14.16 6.27 -5.68
N ARG A 66 14.48 6.68 -6.92
CA ARG A 66 13.68 7.71 -7.62
C ARG A 66 12.23 7.29 -7.87
N ARG A 67 11.96 6.02 -8.19
CA ARG A 67 10.59 5.49 -8.35
C ARG A 67 9.83 5.47 -7.02
N GLU A 68 10.54 5.22 -5.92
CA GLU A 68 9.95 5.28 -4.58
C GLU A 68 9.71 6.73 -4.11
N SER A 69 10.62 7.67 -4.43
CA SER A 69 10.47 9.09 -4.10
C SER A 69 9.45 9.84 -4.98
N SER A 70 9.09 9.29 -6.14
CA SER A 70 8.03 9.85 -7.01
C SER A 70 6.64 9.27 -6.70
N ALA A 71 6.54 8.36 -5.72
CA ALA A 71 5.29 8.14 -5.01
C ALA A 71 5.05 9.35 -4.08
N PRO A 72 3.81 9.84 -3.94
CA PRO A 72 3.54 11.04 -3.16
C PRO A 72 4.07 10.86 -1.73
N ALA A 73 5.04 11.70 -1.36
CA ALA A 73 5.62 11.76 -0.03
C ALA A 73 4.54 12.25 0.96
N GLY A 74 3.83 11.31 1.60
CA GLY A 74 2.74 11.68 2.51
C GLY A 74 2.15 10.57 3.38
N SER A 75 2.54 9.30 3.26
CA SER A 75 2.00 8.26 4.14
C SER A 75 3.04 7.18 4.46
N GLY A 76 3.29 7.01 5.76
CA GLY A 76 4.04 5.93 6.42
C GLY A 76 4.71 4.92 5.50
N ALA A 77 6.03 5.03 5.36
CA ALA A 77 6.88 4.10 4.62
C ALA A 77 7.03 2.71 5.29
N GLU A 78 6.00 2.24 6.00
CA GLU A 78 5.92 0.88 6.54
C GLU A 78 4.51 0.36 6.26
N LEU A 79 4.40 -0.52 5.24
CA LEU A 79 3.20 -1.24 4.77
C LEU A 79 2.30 -0.49 3.76
N SER A 80 2.83 -0.13 2.58
CA SER A 80 1.97 0.14 1.43
C SER A 80 1.47 -1.17 0.82
N VAL A 81 0.21 -1.53 1.12
CA VAL A 81 -0.46 -2.65 0.44
C VAL A 81 -0.78 -2.21 -0.99
N ARG A 82 -0.23 -2.93 -1.99
CA ARG A 82 -0.60 -2.70 -3.39
C ARG A 82 -2.03 -3.19 -3.61
N THR A 83 -2.95 -2.27 -3.87
CA THR A 83 -4.35 -2.60 -4.20
C THR A 83 -4.63 -2.33 -5.67
N ARG A 84 -5.71 -2.92 -6.19
CA ARG A 84 -6.28 -2.63 -7.51
C ARG A 84 -7.68 -1.99 -7.39
N LEU A 85 -7.95 -1.34 -6.24
CA LEU A 85 -9.28 -0.83 -5.90
C LEU A 85 -9.47 0.63 -6.27
N THR A 86 -8.54 1.50 -5.86
CA THR A 86 -8.69 2.95 -6.06
C THR A 86 -7.43 3.54 -6.65
N LEU A 87 -7.58 4.32 -7.72
CA LEU A 87 -6.56 5.23 -8.24
C LEU A 87 -7.02 6.66 -8.01
N ILE A 88 -6.14 7.47 -7.41
CA ILE A 88 -6.35 8.91 -7.21
C ILE A 88 -5.27 9.59 -8.04
N GLU A 89 -5.67 10.33 -9.07
CA GLU A 89 -4.75 11.02 -9.97
C GLU A 89 -5.28 12.40 -10.34
N GLY A 90 -4.50 13.43 -9.99
CA GLY A 90 -4.93 14.82 -10.12
C GLY A 90 -6.23 15.05 -9.35
N ASP A 91 -7.27 15.46 -10.09
CA ASP A 91 -8.60 15.79 -9.55
C ASP A 91 -9.64 14.69 -9.87
N ARG A 92 -9.17 13.47 -10.16
CA ARG A 92 -10.03 12.33 -10.53
C ARG A 92 -9.80 11.12 -9.64
N TYR A 93 -10.89 10.38 -9.47
CA TYR A 93 -10.95 9.16 -8.69
C TYR A 93 -11.44 8.03 -9.58
N TYR A 94 -10.73 6.92 -9.58
CA TYR A 94 -11.10 5.73 -10.33
C TYR A 94 -11.25 4.55 -9.38
N PHE A 95 -12.40 3.88 -9.43
CA PHE A 95 -12.63 2.63 -8.76
C PHE A 95 -12.43 1.50 -9.75
N ARG A 96 -11.48 0.58 -9.50
CA ARG A 96 -11.10 -0.53 -10.38
C ARG A 96 -10.94 -0.11 -11.86
N GLY A 97 -10.45 1.11 -12.09
CA GLY A 97 -10.22 1.68 -13.44
C GLY A 97 -11.40 2.45 -14.05
N VAL A 98 -12.54 2.57 -13.37
CA VAL A 98 -13.73 3.31 -13.84
C VAL A 98 -13.87 4.62 -13.06
N ASP A 99 -14.18 5.71 -13.75
CA ASP A 99 -14.35 7.04 -13.13
C ASP A 99 -15.49 7.03 -12.11
N ALA A 100 -15.22 7.53 -10.90
CA ALA A 100 -16.16 7.54 -9.79
C ALA A 100 -17.44 8.34 -10.09
N THR A 101 -17.35 9.40 -10.89
CA THR A 101 -18.50 10.21 -11.28
C THR A 101 -19.40 9.48 -12.28
N GLU A 102 -18.79 8.69 -13.17
CA GLU A 102 -19.52 7.81 -14.10
C GLU A 102 -20.25 6.70 -13.34
N LEU A 103 -19.64 6.13 -12.31
CA LEU A 103 -20.28 5.15 -11.44
C LEU A 103 -21.46 5.75 -10.69
N ALA A 104 -21.27 6.91 -10.04
CA ALA A 104 -22.31 7.59 -9.28
C ALA A 104 -23.51 8.03 -10.14
N ALA A 105 -23.29 8.30 -11.44
CA ALA A 105 -24.35 8.68 -12.36
C ALA A 105 -25.18 7.49 -12.86
N ARG A 106 -24.68 6.25 -12.75
CA ARG A 106 -25.26 5.07 -13.42
C ARG A 106 -25.63 3.92 -12.50
N HIS A 107 -25.05 3.86 -11.31
CA HIS A 107 -25.20 2.75 -10.39
C HIS A 107 -25.62 3.20 -9.01
N SER A 108 -26.34 2.34 -8.29
CA SER A 108 -26.61 2.57 -6.87
C SER A 108 -25.33 2.40 -6.05
N PHE A 109 -25.37 2.92 -4.82
CA PHE A 109 -24.26 2.76 -3.88
C PHE A 109 -23.95 1.28 -3.62
N GLU A 110 -25.00 0.47 -3.42
CA GLU A 110 -24.91 -0.96 -3.13
C GLU A 110 -24.36 -1.75 -4.32
N GLU A 111 -24.75 -1.41 -5.54
CA GLU A 111 -24.20 -2.01 -6.77
C GLU A 111 -22.69 -1.77 -6.87
N VAL A 112 -22.24 -0.53 -6.60
CA VAL A 112 -20.82 -0.16 -6.63
C VAL A 112 -20.05 -0.83 -5.50
N ALA A 113 -20.61 -0.89 -4.28
CA ALA A 113 -19.99 -1.54 -3.14
C ALA A 113 -19.80 -3.05 -3.36
N GLU A 114 -20.84 -3.74 -3.83
CA GLU A 114 -20.79 -5.17 -4.18
C GLU A 114 -19.73 -5.45 -5.25
N TRP A 115 -19.65 -4.59 -6.26
CA TRP A 115 -18.64 -4.68 -7.31
C TRP A 115 -17.22 -4.39 -6.78
N LEU A 116 -17.05 -3.41 -5.89
CA LEU A 116 -15.76 -3.12 -5.28
C LEU A 116 -15.24 -4.31 -4.48
N TRP A 117 -16.10 -4.98 -3.71
CA TRP A 117 -15.72 -6.15 -2.92
C TRP A 117 -15.45 -7.38 -3.79
N THR A 118 -16.38 -7.73 -4.68
CA THR A 118 -16.36 -9.03 -5.38
C THR A 118 -15.78 -8.97 -6.80
N GLY A 119 -15.63 -7.78 -7.36
CA GLY A 119 -15.31 -7.58 -8.78
C GLY A 119 -16.47 -7.89 -9.73
N ARG A 120 -17.67 -8.21 -9.22
CA ARG A 120 -18.86 -8.54 -10.03
C ARG A 120 -19.95 -7.51 -9.77
N LEU A 121 -20.41 -6.86 -10.83
CA LEU A 121 -21.55 -5.95 -10.75
C LEU A 121 -22.83 -6.78 -10.58
N ARG A 122 -23.64 -6.47 -9.57
CA ARG A 122 -24.94 -7.11 -9.33
C ARG A 122 -26.05 -6.06 -9.41
N PRO A 123 -26.74 -5.95 -10.56
CA PRO A 123 -27.83 -4.98 -10.70
C PRO A 123 -28.92 -5.18 -9.64
N GLY A 124 -29.39 -4.10 -9.03
CA GLY A 124 -30.41 -4.13 -7.99
C GLY A 124 -29.94 -4.70 -6.65
N ALA A 125 -28.62 -4.70 -6.39
CA ALA A 125 -28.12 -5.01 -5.05
C ALA A 125 -28.76 -4.07 -4.02
N ALA A 126 -29.16 -4.64 -2.88
CA ALA A 126 -29.72 -3.90 -1.77
C ALA A 126 -29.18 -4.49 -0.47
N PHE A 127 -28.84 -3.62 0.46
CA PHE A 127 -28.28 -3.98 1.76
C PHE A 127 -29.31 -3.67 2.84
N THR A 128 -29.51 -4.62 3.74
CA THR A 128 -30.50 -4.50 4.80
C THR A 128 -29.93 -5.15 6.04
N ALA A 129 -29.71 -4.32 7.06
CA ALA A 129 -29.26 -4.80 8.35
C ALA A 129 -30.38 -5.61 9.03
N PRO A 130 -30.06 -6.74 9.69
CA PRO A 130 -31.01 -7.49 10.50
C PRO A 130 -31.57 -6.61 11.62
N GLU A 131 -32.88 -6.72 11.84
CA GLU A 131 -33.59 -5.91 12.85
C GLU A 131 -32.98 -6.06 14.25
N GLU A 132 -32.52 -7.27 14.59
CA GLU A 132 -31.89 -7.56 15.88
C GLU A 132 -30.58 -6.78 16.07
N SER A 133 -29.71 -6.77 15.05
CA SER A 133 -28.45 -6.01 15.07
C SER A 133 -28.71 -4.51 15.21
N VAL A 134 -29.71 -4.00 14.49
CA VAL A 134 -30.13 -2.59 14.57
C VAL A 134 -30.68 -2.27 15.97
N ALA A 135 -31.49 -3.16 16.55
CA ALA A 135 -32.05 -2.96 17.88
C ALA A 135 -30.97 -2.91 18.96
N VAL A 136 -29.96 -3.78 18.89
CA VAL A 136 -28.81 -3.77 19.80
C VAL A 136 -28.02 -2.46 19.67
N ALA A 137 -27.72 -2.04 18.44
CA ALA A 137 -27.00 -0.79 18.18
C ALA A 137 -27.76 0.44 18.68
N ARG A 138 -29.09 0.51 18.44
CA ARG A 138 -29.94 1.62 18.92
C ARG A 138 -29.95 1.71 20.44
N ARG A 139 -30.19 0.60 21.15
CA ARG A 139 -30.17 0.58 22.62
C ARG A 139 -28.83 1.05 23.19
N ALA A 140 -27.71 0.67 22.56
CA ALA A 140 -26.39 1.10 23.00
C ALA A 140 -26.17 2.61 22.79
N VAL A 141 -26.64 3.15 21.67
CA VAL A 141 -26.57 4.60 21.38
C VAL A 141 -27.50 5.42 22.28
N GLU A 142 -28.69 4.91 22.58
CA GLU A 142 -29.66 5.56 23.48
C GLU A 142 -29.16 5.70 24.92
N ALA A 143 -28.19 4.87 25.33
CA ALA A 143 -27.54 4.98 26.63
C ALA A 143 -26.51 6.11 26.71
N LEU A 144 -26.16 6.76 25.59
CA LEU A 144 -25.18 7.85 25.56
C LEU A 144 -25.80 9.18 26.00
N PRO A 145 -25.00 10.10 26.58
CA PRO A 145 -25.45 11.45 26.86
C PRO A 145 -25.93 12.18 25.60
N GLU A 146 -26.89 13.10 25.74
CA GLU A 146 -27.44 13.86 24.60
C GLU A 146 -26.37 14.61 23.79
N HIS A 147 -25.32 15.08 24.47
CA HIS A 147 -24.20 15.81 23.87
C HIS A 147 -23.15 14.91 23.19
N ALA A 148 -23.35 13.58 23.18
CA ALA A 148 -22.45 12.67 22.48
C ALA A 148 -22.45 12.96 20.97
N SER A 149 -21.25 13.05 20.40
CA SER A 149 -21.08 13.39 18.98
C SER A 149 -21.61 12.28 18.06
N PRO A 150 -21.96 12.58 16.81
CA PRO A 150 -22.33 11.56 15.83
C PRO A 150 -21.26 10.46 15.66
N THR A 151 -19.98 10.83 15.76
CA THR A 151 -18.86 9.88 15.67
C THR A 151 -18.82 8.92 16.86
N ASP A 152 -19.08 9.42 18.08
CA ASP A 152 -19.11 8.57 19.28
C ASP A 152 -20.30 7.59 19.22
N ARG A 153 -21.47 8.10 18.80
CA ARG A 153 -22.66 7.29 18.56
C ARG A 153 -22.40 6.21 17.51
N LEU A 154 -21.75 6.55 16.40
CA LEU A 154 -21.37 5.59 15.35
C LEU A 154 -20.44 4.49 15.90
N ARG A 155 -19.39 4.86 16.63
CA ARG A 155 -18.43 3.88 17.20
C ARG A 155 -19.13 2.90 18.15
N VAL A 156 -20.00 3.41 19.02
CA VAL A 156 -20.77 2.59 19.98
C VAL A 156 -21.74 1.68 19.25
N ALA A 157 -22.45 2.19 18.23
CA ALA A 157 -23.34 1.39 17.40
C ALA A 157 -22.60 0.22 16.74
N VAL A 158 -21.43 0.48 16.14
CA VAL A 158 -20.62 -0.53 15.45
C VAL A 158 -20.13 -1.60 16.43
N ILE A 159 -19.64 -1.22 17.60
CA ILE A 159 -19.19 -2.18 18.62
C ILE A 159 -20.34 -3.07 19.08
N ALA A 160 -21.51 -2.48 19.33
CA ALA A 160 -22.69 -3.22 19.79
C ALA A 160 -23.21 -4.17 18.71
N ALA A 161 -23.28 -3.72 17.45
CA ALA A 161 -23.66 -4.56 16.31
C ALA A 161 -22.67 -5.72 16.11
N ALA A 162 -21.37 -5.46 16.16
CA ALA A 162 -20.33 -6.49 16.03
C ALA A 162 -20.37 -7.51 17.19
N ALA A 163 -20.70 -7.08 18.41
CA ALA A 163 -20.87 -7.98 19.54
C ALA A 163 -22.09 -8.91 19.39
N ALA A 164 -23.12 -8.47 18.65
CA ALA A 164 -24.32 -9.25 18.37
C ALA A 164 -24.20 -10.18 17.15
N ASP A 165 -23.20 -9.99 16.29
CA ASP A 165 -22.99 -10.82 15.10
C ASP A 165 -22.48 -12.23 15.48
N PRO A 166 -23.27 -13.30 15.23
CA PRO A 166 -22.85 -14.68 15.52
C PRO A 166 -21.69 -15.15 14.64
N LEU A 167 -21.45 -14.51 13.48
CA LEU A 167 -20.41 -14.86 12.52
C LEU A 167 -19.16 -13.99 12.66
N ARG A 168 -19.04 -13.15 13.70
CA ARG A 168 -17.94 -12.18 13.87
C ARG A 168 -16.51 -12.76 13.87
N PHE A 169 -16.38 -14.08 14.06
CA PHE A 169 -15.09 -14.78 14.04
C PHE A 169 -14.91 -15.69 12.81
N ASP A 170 -15.93 -15.80 11.97
CA ASP A 170 -15.86 -16.52 10.70
C ASP A 170 -15.20 -15.61 9.65
N LEU A 171 -14.04 -16.05 9.15
CA LEU A 171 -13.25 -15.31 8.16
C LEU A 171 -13.41 -15.88 6.74
N SER A 172 -14.38 -16.76 6.52
CA SER A 172 -14.75 -17.21 5.19
C SER A 172 -15.25 -16.04 4.34
N GLU A 173 -14.99 -16.11 3.03
CA GLU A 173 -15.36 -15.03 2.10
C GLU A 173 -16.85 -14.71 2.16
N ASP A 174 -17.70 -15.73 2.21
CA ASP A 174 -19.15 -15.57 2.28
C ASP A 174 -19.61 -14.90 3.58
N ALA A 175 -19.03 -15.28 4.73
CA ALA A 175 -19.34 -14.66 6.02
C ALA A 175 -18.92 -13.19 6.03
N VAL A 176 -17.70 -12.88 5.57
CA VAL A 176 -17.18 -11.50 5.52
C VAL A 176 -18.03 -10.63 4.59
N LEU A 177 -18.39 -11.13 3.40
CA LEU A 177 -19.29 -10.40 2.48
C LEU A 177 -20.69 -10.25 3.08
N GLY A 178 -21.19 -11.25 3.79
CA GLY A 178 -22.45 -11.17 4.53
C GLY A 178 -22.43 -10.04 5.56
N THR A 179 -21.43 -10.03 6.45
CA THR A 179 -21.26 -8.97 7.46
C THR A 179 -21.07 -7.60 6.81
N ALA A 180 -20.31 -7.50 5.71
CA ALA A 180 -20.12 -6.24 4.99
C ALA A 180 -21.45 -5.64 4.52
N ARG A 181 -22.34 -6.45 3.91
CA ARG A 181 -23.70 -6.02 3.48
C ARG A 181 -24.64 -5.67 4.62
N VAL A 182 -24.33 -6.06 5.85
CA VAL A 182 -25.14 -5.74 7.03
C VAL A 182 -24.70 -4.43 7.69
N LEU A 183 -23.45 -4.03 7.50
CA LEU A 183 -22.86 -2.86 8.15
C LEU A 183 -23.04 -1.54 7.40
N ILE A 184 -23.34 -1.59 6.09
CA ILE A 184 -23.56 -0.41 5.25
C ILE A 184 -25.00 -0.36 4.74
#